data_AF-X1KU29-F1
#
_entry.id   AF-X1KU29-F1
#
_cell.length_a   1.000
_cell.length_b   1.000
_cell.length_c   1.000
_cell.angle_alpha   90.00
_cell.angle_beta   90.00
_cell.angle_gamma   90.00
#
_symmetry.space_group_name_H-M   'P 1'
#
loop_
_entity.id
_entity.type
_entity.pdbx_description
1 polymer ?
#
loop_
_entity_poly.entity_id
_entity_poly.type
_entity_poly.pdbx_seq_one_letter_code
_entity_poly.pdbx_strand_id
1 'polypeptide(L)' 'RVINSLGKISIKSFDAREYQKHLLEKEGVVIRDNYKIDLKEFLWDIESIEHL' A
#
# COMPACT_ATOMS: atom_id res chain seq x y z
N ARG A 1 0.01 -7.54 -1.38
CA ARG A 1 0.75 -6.25 -1.51
C ARG A 1 1.27 -5.89 -0.11
N VAL A 2 2.54 -5.48 0.06
CA VAL A 2 3.14 -5.25 1.41
C VAL A 2 3.77 -3.85 1.49
N ILE A 3 3.47 -3.12 2.57
CA ILE A 3 4.04 -1.81 2.95
C ILE A 3 4.33 -1.79 4.46
N ASN A 4 4.93 -0.72 5.01
CA ASN A 4 5.16 -0.65 6.46
C ASN A 4 3.91 -0.24 7.25
N SER A 5 4.00 -0.41 8.57
CA SER A 5 2.96 -0.04 9.56
C SER A 5 2.64 1.46 9.61
N LEU A 6 3.49 2.33 9.05
CA LEU A 6 3.21 3.77 8.94
C LEU A 6 2.39 4.12 7.69
N GLY A 7 1.98 3.13 6.90
CA GLY A 7 1.24 3.35 5.67
C GLY A 7 2.14 3.76 4.49
N LYS A 8 3.46 3.51 4.53
CA LYS A 8 4.40 3.99 3.50
C LYS A 8 5.08 2.87 2.73
N ILE A 9 5.35 3.13 1.46
CA ILE A 9 6.29 2.32 0.68
C ILE A 9 7.71 2.49 1.25
N SER A 10 8.29 1.39 1.74
CA SER A 10 9.59 1.40 2.45
C SER A 10 10.82 1.26 1.55
N ILE A 11 10.63 1.06 0.25
CA ILE A 11 11.75 0.79 -0.66
C ILE A 11 12.63 2.04 -0.78
N LYS A 12 13.94 1.88 -0.55
CA LYS A 12 14.92 2.98 -0.60
C LYS A 12 15.27 3.39 -2.03
N SER A 13 15.40 2.41 -2.93
CA SER A 13 15.66 2.67 -4.35
C SER A 13 14.51 3.46 -4.96
N PHE A 14 14.84 4.56 -5.65
CA PHE A 14 13.86 5.44 -6.27
C PHE A 14 13.03 4.67 -7.31
N ASP A 15 13.69 4.01 -8.26
CA ASP A 15 13.01 3.31 -9.36
C ASP A 15 12.08 2.20 -8.85
N ALA A 16 12.55 1.42 -7.87
CA ALA A 16 11.75 0.32 -7.32
C ALA A 16 10.55 0.83 -6.49
N ARG A 17 10.71 1.97 -5.81
CA ARG A 17 9.62 2.61 -5.07
C ARG A 17 8.57 3.21 -6.01
N GLU A 18 9.00 3.88 -7.08
CA GLU A 18 8.10 4.38 -8.13
C GLU A 18 7.40 3.24 -8.86
N TYR A 19 8.09 2.13 -9.11
CA TYR A 19 7.49 0.94 -9.70
C TYR A 19 6.40 0.34 -8.79
N GLN A 20 6.67 0.20 -7.48
CA GLN A 20 5.66 -0.26 -6.54
C GLN A 20 4.46 0.68 -6.47
N LYS A 21 4.69 2.00 -6.44
CA LYS A 21 3.64 3.02 -6.48
C LYS A 21 2.75 2.82 -7.71
N HIS A 22 3.34 2.74 -8.91
CA HIS A 22 2.60 2.55 -10.16
C HIS A 22 1.74 1.29 -10.18
N LEU A 23 2.25 0.17 -9.64
CA LEU A 23 1.48 -1.07 -9.54
C LEU A 23 0.28 -0.91 -8.60
N LEU A 24 0.45 -0.25 -7.46
CA LEU A 24 -0.63 -0.01 -6.51
C LEU A 24 -1.69 0.94 -7.10
N GLU A 25 -1.27 2.00 -7.80
CA GLU A 25 -2.18 2.94 -8.46
C GLU A 25 -3.00 2.26 -9.57
N LYS A 26 -2.40 1.35 -10.35
CA LYS A 26 -3.13 0.52 -11.34
C LYS A 26 -4.21 -0.35 -10.72
N GLU A 27 -4.04 -0.69 -9.46
CA GLU A 27 -4.98 -1.51 -8.71
C GLU A 27 -5.98 -0.66 -7.90
N GLY A 28 -6.02 0.66 -8.14
CA GLY A 28 -6.97 1.59 -7.53
C GLY A 28 -6.54 2.14 -6.17
N VAL A 29 -5.32 1.87 -5.70
CA VAL A 29 -4.83 2.39 -4.43
C VAL A 29 -4.42 3.85 -4.60
N VAL A 30 -4.99 4.75 -3.81
CA VAL A 30 -4.63 6.17 -3.82
C VAL A 30 -3.36 6.39 -3.01
N ILE A 31 -2.30 6.83 -3.68
CA ILE A 31 -1.02 7.18 -3.06
C ILE A 31 -0.98 8.69 -2.83
N ARG A 32 -0.88 9.11 -1.56
CA ARG A 32 -0.72 10.51 -1.16
C ARG A 32 0.76 10.91 -1.14
N ASP A 33 1.01 12.18 -0.81
CA ASP A 33 2.35 12.74 -0.67
C ASP A 33 3.30 11.85 0.15
N ASN A 34 4.55 11.77 -0.31
CA ASN A 34 5.60 10.98 0.31
C ASN A 34 5.24 9.47 0.42
N TYR A 35 4.60 8.94 -0.62
CA TYR A 35 4.31 7.51 -0.81
C TYR A 35 3.44 6.89 0.30
N LYS A 36 2.50 7.68 0.82
CA LYS A 36 1.63 7.27 1.93
C LYS A 36 0.28 6.77 1.44
N ILE A 37 -0.23 5.72 2.08
CA ILE A 37 -1.51 5.06 1.82
C ILE A 37 -2.36 5.19 3.08
N ASP A 38 -3.67 5.31 2.91
CA ASP A 38 -4.62 5.21 4.01
C ASP A 38 -4.85 3.75 4.39
N LEU A 39 -4.24 3.31 5.49
CA LEU A 39 -4.36 1.93 5.93
C LEU A 39 -5.80 1.56 6.29
N LYS A 40 -6.65 2.48 6.73
CA LYS A 40 -8.04 2.15 7.06
C LYS A 40 -8.83 1.68 5.83
N GLU A 41 -8.47 2.17 4.65
CA GLU A 41 -9.14 1.88 3.39
C GLU A 41 -8.60 0.61 2.73
N PHE A 42 -7.30 0.34 2.86
CA PHE A 42 -6.61 -0.70 2.08
C PHE A 42 -5.98 -1.82 2.91
N LEU A 43 -6.04 -1.77 4.25
CA LEU A 43 -5.53 -2.85 5.08
C LEU A 43 -6.41 -4.08 4.89
N TRP A 44 -5.76 -5.21 4.64
CA TRP A 44 -6.45 -6.47 4.51
C TRP A 44 -6.93 -6.93 5.90
N ASP A 45 -8.25 -6.96 6.08
CA ASP A 45 -8.88 -7.37 7.33
C ASP A 45 -8.99 -8.89 7.40
N ILE A 46 -8.20 -9.49 8.29
CA ILE A 46 -8.13 -10.95 8.48
C ILE A 46 -9.35 -11.46 9.25
N GLU A 47 -9.94 -10.66 10.15
CA GLU A 47 -11.12 -11.07 10.93
C GLU A 47 -12.34 -11.27 10.00
N SER A 48 -12.39 -10.53 8.90
CA SER A 48 -13.41 -10.73 7.85
C SER A 48 -13.30 -12.07 7.11
N ILE A 49 -12.16 -12.76 7.19
CA ILE A 49 -11.89 -14.01 6.47
C ILE A 49 -12.34 -15.23 7.28
N GLU A 50 -12.27 -15.18 8.61
CA GLU A 50 -12.67 -16.31 9.47
C GLU A 50 -14.20 -16.52 9.50
N HIS A 51 -14.97 -15.58 8.94
CA HIS A 51 -16.43 -15.66 8.81
C HIS A 51 -16.92 -16.02 7.40
N LEU A 52 -16.03 -16.40 6.48
CA LEU A 52 -16.33 -16.91 5.13
C LEU A 52 -16.26 -18.44 5.06
#